data_AF-A0A0V0GLI5-F1
#
_entry.id   AF-A0A0V0GLI5-F1
#
_cell.length_a   1.000
_cell.length_b   1.000
_cell.length_c   1.000
_cell.angle_alpha   90.00
_cell.angle_beta   90.00
_cell.angle_gamma   90.00
#
_symmetry.space_group_name_H-M   'P 1'
#
loop_
_entity.id
_entity.type
_entity.pdbx_description
1 polymer ?
#
loop_
_entity_poly.entity_id
_entity_poly.type
_entity_poly.pdbx_seq_one_letter_code
_entity_poly.pdbx_strand_id
1 'polypeptide(L)' 'MMHGPCGSIRKSSPCMQKGKCTKHFPKRFLPSTSLDEEGYPVYRRRDDVRSIKRSGIDLDNRYVVP' A
#
# COMPACT_ATOMS: atom_id res chain seq x y z
N MET A 1 -7.10 -8.82 -0.86
CA MET A 1 -7.44 -8.23 0.46
C MET A 1 -6.91 -6.80 0.53
N MET A 2 -7.46 -5.94 1.40
CA MET A 2 -6.98 -4.55 1.56
C MET A 2 -6.18 -4.38 2.85
N HIS A 3 -4.98 -3.80 2.74
CA HIS A 3 -4.21 -3.36 3.89
C HIS A 3 -4.99 -2.27 4.64
N GLY A 4 -4.88 -2.26 5.96
CA GLY A 4 -5.49 -1.21 6.77
C GLY A 4 -4.80 0.14 6.54
N PRO A 5 -5.44 1.24 6.95
CA PRO A 5 -4.77 2.54 6.99
C PRO A 5 -3.52 2.43 7.88
N CYS A 6 -2.40 2.96 7.40
CA CYS A 6 -1.12 2.97 8.12
C CYS A 6 -0.26 4.14 7.62
N GLY A 7 0.97 4.24 8.12
CA GLY A 7 1.87 5.33 7.77
C GLY A 7 1.48 6.63 8.49
N SER A 8 1.58 7.75 7.77
CA SER A 8 1.14 9.06 8.25
C SER A 8 -0.35 9.09 8.60
N ILE A 9 -1.16 8.30 7.88
CA ILE A 9 -2.61 8.22 8.06
C ILE A 9 -2.97 7.58 9.40
N ARG A 10 -2.23 6.54 9.82
CA ARG A 10 -2.50 5.85 11.09
C ARG A 10 -1.23 5.22 11.68
N LYS A 11 -0.59 5.98 12.57
CA LYS A 11 0.66 5.56 13.24
C LYS A 11 0.46 4.45 14.26
N SER A 12 -0.75 4.27 14.78
CA SER A 12 -1.09 3.23 15.76
C SER A 12 -1.34 1.85 15.15
N SER A 13 -1.28 1.71 13.82
CA SER A 13 -1.50 0.43 13.16
C SER A 13 -0.39 -0.59 13.52
N PRO A 14 -0.72 -1.89 13.68
CA PRO A 14 0.23 -2.89 14.15
C PRO A 14 1.40 -3.13 13.19
N CYS A 15 1.25 -2.74 11.92
CA CYS A 15 2.34 -2.81 10.93
C CYS A 15 3.36 -1.68 11.05
N MET A 16 3.15 -0.69 11.93
CA MET A 16 4.03 0.46 12.09
C MET A 16 5.19 0.16 13.02
N GLN A 17 6.41 0.47 12.59
CA GLN A 17 7.63 0.38 13.42
C GLN A 17 8.53 1.57 13.08
N LYS A 18 9.08 2.25 14.10
CA LYS A 18 9.94 3.45 13.94
C LYS A 18 9.35 4.50 12.98
N GLY A 19 8.03 4.70 13.04
CA GLY A 19 7.31 5.66 12.20
C GLY A 19 7.08 5.25 10.74
N LYS A 20 7.46 4.03 10.33
CA LYS A 20 7.28 3.51 8.97
C LYS A 20 6.46 2.23 8.98
N CYS A 21 5.69 1.99 7.92
CA CYS A 21 5.02 0.71 7.73
C CYS A 21 6.06 -0.35 7.35
N THR A 22 6.17 -1.42 8.13
CA THR A 22 7.10 -2.54 7.87
C THR A 22 6.76 -3.34 6.61
N LYS A 23 5.54 -3.16 6.06
CA LYS A 23 5.09 -3.76 4.80
C LYS A 23 5.17 -2.80 3.61
N HIS A 24 5.70 -1.59 3.83
CA HIS A 24 5.91 -0.56 2.81
C HIS A 24 4.62 -0.11 2.12
N PHE A 25 3.56 0.09 2.91
CA PHE A 25 2.33 0.74 2.44
C PHE A 25 2.34 2.25 2.74
N PRO A 26 1.72 3.08 1.89
CA PRO A 26 1.13 2.75 0.59
C PRO A 26 2.18 2.35 -0.45
N LYS A 27 1.88 1.36 -1.30
CA LYS A 27 2.75 0.96 -2.42
C LYS A 27 2.73 2.03 -3.51
N ARG A 28 3.78 2.12 -4.32
CA ARG A 28 3.80 3.05 -5.46
C ARG A 28 2.89 2.57 -6.58
N PHE A 29 2.33 3.49 -7.36
CA PHE A 29 1.70 3.15 -8.63
C PHE A 29 2.76 2.71 -9.63
N LEU A 30 2.43 1.67 -10.40
CA LEU A 30 3.33 1.11 -11.40
C LEU A 30 2.52 0.73 -12.65
N PRO A 31 3.00 1.11 -13.85
CA PRO A 31 2.29 0.84 -15.11
C PRO A 31 2.38 -0.62 -15.54
N SER A 32 3.38 -1.38 -15.06
CA SER A 32 3.60 -2.80 -15.35
C SER A 32 4.14 -3.52 -14.11
N THR A 33 4.11 -4.86 -14.14
CA THR A 33 4.81 -5.69 -13.15
C THR A 33 6.28 -5.81 -13.58
N SER A 34 7.21 -5.58 -12.67
CA SER A 34 8.66 -5.72 -12.92
C SER A 34 9.32 -6.51 -11.79
N LEU A 35 10.59 -6.88 -11.95
CA LEU A 35 11.42 -7.37 -10.85
C LEU A 35 12.17 -6.19 -10.22
N ASP A 36 12.35 -6.19 -8.91
CA ASP A 36 13.26 -5.26 -8.23
C ASP A 36 14.72 -5.74 -8.32
N GLU A 37 15.63 -4.97 -7.72
CA GLU A 37 17.08 -5.24 -7.73
C GLU A 37 17.42 -6.57 -7.04
N GLU A 38 16.55 -7.03 -6.13
CA GLU A 38 16.67 -8.30 -5.43
C GLU A 38 15.94 -9.46 -6.12
N GLY A 39 15.31 -9.23 -7.28
CA GLY A 39 14.62 -10.24 -8.08
C GLY A 39 13.20 -10.58 -7.62
N TYR A 40 12.59 -9.78 -6.74
CA TYR A 40 11.21 -9.97 -6.33
C TYR A 40 10.23 -9.25 -7.27
N PRO A 41 9.04 -9.81 -7.51
CA PRO A 41 8.03 -9.18 -8.34
C PRO A 41 7.42 -7.96 -7.65
N VAL A 42 7.54 -6.80 -8.30
CA VAL A 42 6.83 -5.58 -7.97
C VAL A 42 5.64 -5.44 -8.91
N TYR A 43 4.44 -5.72 -8.38
CA TYR A 43 3.23 -5.77 -9.18
C TYR A 43 2.72 -4.42 -9.68
N ARG A 44 2.13 -4.43 -10.88
CA ARG A 44 1.39 -3.33 -11.48
C ARG A 44 0.30 -2.79 -10.54
N ARG A 45 0.22 -1.47 -10.37
CA ARG A 45 -0.82 -0.78 -9.59
C ARG A 45 -1.30 0.44 -10.37
N ARG A 46 -2.55 0.40 -10.86
CA ARG A 46 -3.16 1.51 -11.61
C ARG A 46 -3.61 2.62 -10.66
N ASP A 47 -3.42 3.85 -11.11
CA ASP A 47 -4.15 4.99 -10.59
C ASP A 47 -5.45 5.13 -11.39
N ASP A 48 -6.48 4.36 -11.00
CA ASP A 48 -7.79 4.37 -11.66
C ASP A 48 -8.85 5.13 -10.84
N VAL A 49 -8.42 5.97 -9.90
CA VAL A 49 -9.24 6.80 -9.00
C VAL A 49 -10.16 5.98 -8.08
N ARG A 50 -10.13 4.64 -8.16
CA ARG A 50 -10.96 3.79 -7.31
C ARG A 50 -10.40 3.75 -5.90
N SER A 51 -11.29 3.90 -4.94
CA SER A 51 -10.98 3.80 -3.52
C SER A 51 -12.10 3.08 -2.77
N ILE A 52 -11.75 2.54 -1.61
CA ILE A 52 -12.71 2.03 -0.64
C ILE A 52 -12.61 2.82 0.66
N LYS A 53 -13.73 3.00 1.35
CA LYS A 53 -13.74 3.64 2.66
C LYS A 53 -13.55 2.59 3.76
N ARG A 54 -12.52 2.76 4.60
CA ARG A 54 -12.27 1.91 5.77
C ARG A 54 -12.00 2.78 7.00
N SER A 55 -12.83 2.63 8.03
CA SER A 55 -12.75 3.46 9.24
C SER A 55 -12.76 4.97 8.95
N GLY A 56 -13.56 5.40 7.98
CA GLY A 56 -13.67 6.80 7.56
C GLY A 56 -12.54 7.31 6.65
N ILE A 57 -11.59 6.45 6.27
CA ILE A 57 -10.44 6.80 5.43
C ILE A 57 -10.60 6.15 4.06
N ASP A 58 -10.42 6.92 3.00
CA ASP A 58 -10.41 6.40 1.64
C ASP A 58 -9.04 5.79 1.30
N LEU A 59 -9.05 4.53 0.89
CA LEU A 59 -7.87 3.75 0.53
C LEU A 59 -7.95 3.34 -0.92
N ASP A 60 -6.97 3.75 -1.71
CA ASP A 60 -6.84 3.43 -3.13
C ASP A 60 -6.07 2.11 -3.36
N ASN A 61 -5.81 1.79 -4.64
CA ASN A 61 -5.08 0.60 -5.07
C ASN A 61 -3.68 0.43 -4.45
N ARG A 62 -3.09 1.49 -3.87
CA ARG A 62 -1.80 1.40 -3.19
C ARG A 62 -1.86 0.57 -1.91
N TYR A 63 -3.06 0.33 -1.37
CA TYR A 63 -3.31 -0.48 -0.17
C TYR A 63 -3.70 -1.93 -0.47
N VAL A 64 -3.81 -2.35 -1.74
CA VAL A 64 -4.12 -3.74 -2.09
C VAL A 64 -2.98 -4.68 -1.68
N VAL A 65 -3.28 -5.76 -0.96
CA VAL A 65 -2.37 -6.86 -0.68
C VAL A 65 -2.54 -7.91 -1.79
N PRO A 66 -1.49 -8.16 -2.62
CA PRO A 66 -1.48 -9.24 -3.61
C PRO A 66 -1.55 -10.63 -2.96
#